data_AF-A0A8K0G9G4-F1
#
_entry.id   AF-A0A8K0G9G4-F1
#
_cell.length_a   1.000
_cell.length_b   1.000
_cell.length_c   1.000
_cell.angle_alpha   90.00
_cell.angle_beta   90.00
_cell.angle_gamma   90.00
#
_symmetry.space_group_name_H-M   'P 1'
#
loop_
_entity.id
_entity.type
_entity.pdbx_description
1 polymer ?
#
loop_
_entity_poly.entity_id
_entity_poly.type
_entity_poly.pdbx_seq_one_letter_code
_entity_poly.pdbx_strand_id
1 'polypeptide(L)'
;MHLEQDKFYISVSIRTNQARLCFCTGITTYIGSCYLIILGKTSLIQKCSSSNCYVPLTQYTFETSLVSSQEWNHFTIEKSNGQFKVWKTSQNKQILSYNDQSYFRTSYLLVSSIGSPGYWKLHDYEFMATNKTFRTLLGEDMKISDPYFCMAIFVAMCQQCTLRFEVLYKTSSTGRLKMLEDTEIKPKKVCK
;
A
#
# COMPACT_ATOMS: atom_id res chain seq x y z
N MET A 1 0.74 32.42 -1.21
CA MET A 1 -0.34 31.47 -1.52
C MET A 1 0.30 30.09 -1.58
N HIS A 2 0.30 29.34 -0.48
CA HIS A 2 0.85 27.98 -0.45
C HIS A 2 -0.12 27.08 -1.21
N LEU A 3 0.22 26.74 -2.45
CA LEU A 3 -0.46 25.67 -3.19
C LEU A 3 -0.34 24.40 -2.34
N GLU A 4 -1.48 23.91 -1.83
CA GLU A 4 -1.57 22.61 -1.19
C GLU A 4 -0.87 21.58 -2.09
N GLN A 5 0.14 20.94 -1.52
CA GLN A 5 1.07 20.09 -2.25
C GLN A 5 0.32 18.95 -2.94
N ASP A 6 0.75 18.66 -4.18
CA ASP A 6 0.48 17.44 -4.95
C ASP A 6 0.93 16.19 -4.17
N LYS A 7 0.18 15.85 -3.15
CA LYS A 7 0.45 14.72 -2.29
C LYS A 7 -0.73 13.79 -2.31
N PHE A 8 -0.48 12.58 -2.75
CA PHE A 8 -1.39 11.48 -2.47
C PHE A 8 -0.57 10.27 -2.04
N TYR A 9 -1.19 9.45 -1.23
CA TYR A 9 -0.65 8.20 -0.74
C TYR A 9 -1.80 7.20 -0.78
N ILE A 10 -1.56 6.02 -1.36
CA ILE A 10 -2.54 4.96 -1.37
C ILE A 10 -1.89 3.61 -1.12
N SER A 11 -2.53 2.84 -0.25
CA SER A 11 -2.23 1.43 -0.02
C SER A 11 -3.26 0.57 -0.73
N VAL A 12 -2.79 -0.37 -1.56
CA VAL A 12 -3.65 -1.24 -2.36
C VAL A 12 -3.18 -2.68 -2.29
N SER A 13 -4.13 -3.60 -2.16
CA SER A 13 -3.89 -5.04 -2.33
C SER A 13 -4.55 -5.55 -3.58
N ILE A 14 -3.78 -6.28 -4.37
CA ILE A 14 -4.14 -6.69 -5.73
C ILE A 14 -3.94 -8.20 -5.86
N ARG A 15 -4.93 -8.90 -6.39
CA ARG A 15 -4.83 -10.30 -6.80
C ARG A 15 -5.31 -10.44 -8.25
N THR A 16 -4.36 -10.41 -9.18
CA THR A 16 -4.58 -10.47 -10.63
C THR A 16 -3.26 -10.80 -11.35
N ASN A 17 -3.31 -11.12 -12.64
CA ASN A 17 -2.12 -11.37 -13.47
C ASN A 17 -1.46 -10.06 -13.95
N GLN A 18 -2.25 -9.01 -14.17
CA GLN A 18 -1.76 -7.68 -14.52
C GLN A 18 -2.75 -6.61 -14.07
N ALA A 19 -2.26 -5.61 -13.36
CA ALA A 19 -3.05 -4.55 -12.76
C ALA A 19 -2.82 -3.21 -13.46
N ARG A 20 -3.90 -2.44 -13.60
CA ARG A 20 -3.91 -1.09 -14.15
C ARG A 20 -4.50 -0.15 -13.10
N LEU A 21 -3.75 0.88 -12.71
CA LEU A 21 -4.21 1.94 -11.81
C LEU A 21 -4.08 3.28 -12.53
N CYS A 22 -5.18 3.99 -12.71
CA CYS A 22 -5.21 5.32 -13.31
C CYS A 22 -5.55 6.35 -12.23
N PHE A 23 -4.60 7.22 -11.92
CA PHE A 23 -4.83 8.41 -11.11
C PHE A 23 -5.22 9.53 -12.06
N CYS A 24 -6.44 10.05 -11.97
CA CYS A 24 -7.01 10.97 -12.95
C CYS A 24 -7.54 12.25 -12.32
N THR A 25 -7.52 13.32 -13.10
CA THR A 25 -8.18 14.60 -12.77
C THR A 25 -9.69 14.56 -13.03
N GLY A 26 -10.16 13.67 -13.91
CA GLY A 26 -11.58 13.44 -14.18
C GLY A 26 -11.99 11.98 -14.09
N ILE A 27 -13.29 11.71 -14.26
CA ILE A 27 -13.91 10.39 -14.01
C ILE A 27 -13.54 9.33 -15.06
N THR A 28 -12.93 9.72 -16.18
CA THR A 28 -12.42 8.78 -17.19
C THR A 28 -11.05 9.21 -17.70
N THR A 29 -10.33 8.28 -18.34
CA THR A 29 -9.07 8.58 -19.05
C THR A 29 -9.25 9.45 -20.29
N TYR A 30 -10.50 9.69 -20.72
CA TYR A 30 -10.84 10.54 -21.86
C TYR A 30 -11.05 12.00 -21.44
N ILE A 31 -11.42 12.23 -20.19
CA ILE A 31 -11.76 13.54 -19.65
C ILE A 31 -10.70 13.89 -18.60
N GLY A 32 -9.60 14.47 -19.05
CA GLY A 32 -8.53 14.99 -18.20
C GLY A 32 -7.18 14.29 -18.37
N SER A 33 -6.21 14.77 -17.58
CA SER A 33 -4.88 14.15 -17.47
C SER A 33 -4.93 13.02 -16.44
N CYS A 34 -4.21 11.94 -16.72
CA CYS A 34 -4.05 10.81 -15.82
C CYS A 34 -2.60 10.32 -15.76
N TYR A 35 -2.21 9.74 -14.63
CA TYR A 35 -1.07 8.82 -14.56
C TYR A 35 -1.61 7.40 -14.54
N LEU A 36 -1.15 6.61 -15.50
CA LEU A 36 -1.41 5.19 -15.58
C LEU A 36 -0.19 4.42 -15.05
N ILE A 37 -0.41 3.62 -14.02
CA ILE A 37 0.53 2.65 -13.49
C ILE A 37 0.07 1.25 -13.91
N ILE A 38 0.95 0.49 -14.54
CA ILE A 38 0.75 -0.93 -14.82
C ILE A 38 1.66 -1.73 -13.90
N LEU A 39 1.11 -2.74 -13.22
CA LEU A 39 1.83 -3.66 -12.35
C LEU A 39 1.71 -5.09 -12.90
N GLY A 40 2.84 -5.75 -13.13
CA GLY A 40 2.93 -7.05 -13.78
C GLY A 40 4.37 -7.55 -13.88
N LYS A 41 4.64 -8.45 -14.83
CA LYS A 41 6.02 -8.79 -15.22
C LYS A 41 6.75 -7.57 -15.78
N THR A 42 6.10 -6.85 -16.68
CA THR A 42 6.51 -5.52 -17.11
C THR A 42 5.62 -4.51 -16.40
N SER A 43 6.24 -3.63 -15.63
CA SER A 43 5.54 -2.57 -14.91
C SER A 43 6.03 -1.21 -15.36
N LEU A 44 5.14 -0.24 -15.40
CA LEU A 44 5.44 1.09 -15.92
C LEU A 44 4.59 2.17 -15.27
N ILE A 45 5.07 3.41 -15.41
CA ILE A 45 4.29 4.63 -15.20
C ILE A 45 4.25 5.35 -16.54
N GLN A 46 3.07 5.79 -16.95
CA GLN A 46 2.88 6.64 -18.13
C GLN A 46 1.86 7.73 -17.84
N LYS A 47 1.97 8.85 -18.55
CA LYS A 47 0.97 9.91 -18.50
C LYS A 47 0.01 9.73 -19.67
N CYS A 48 -1.27 10.00 -19.46
CA CYS A 48 -2.27 9.97 -20.50
C CYS A 48 -3.05 11.29 -20.49
N SER A 49 -3.35 11.80 -21.68
CA SER A 49 -4.22 12.97 -21.89
C SER A 49 -5.17 12.67 -23.02
N SER A 50 -6.48 12.85 -22.78
CA SER A 50 -7.51 12.79 -23.82
C SER A 50 -7.38 11.54 -24.70
N SER A 51 -7.47 10.34 -24.10
CA SER A 51 -7.26 9.01 -24.71
C SER A 51 -5.85 8.65 -25.18
N ASN A 52 -4.96 9.60 -25.38
CA ASN A 52 -3.59 9.32 -25.80
C ASN A 52 -2.70 9.12 -24.58
N CYS A 53 -2.10 7.93 -24.48
CA CYS A 53 -1.05 7.68 -23.50
C CYS A 53 0.31 7.92 -24.15
N TYR A 54 1.13 8.74 -23.49
CA TYR A 54 2.50 8.98 -23.89
C TYR A 54 3.32 7.69 -23.74
N VAL A 55 4.51 7.69 -24.37
CA VAL A 55 5.54 6.67 -24.16
C VAL A 55 5.77 6.47 -22.65
N PRO A 56 6.02 5.24 -22.17
CA PRO A 56 6.29 4.99 -20.77
C PRO A 56 7.33 5.95 -20.20
N LEU A 57 6.98 6.62 -19.11
CA LEU A 57 7.85 7.58 -18.41
C LEU A 57 8.93 6.86 -17.61
N THR A 58 8.56 5.71 -17.06
CA THR A 58 9.49 4.72 -16.50
C THR A 58 8.90 3.34 -16.73
N GLN A 59 9.77 2.36 -16.96
CA GLN A 59 9.39 0.99 -17.20
C GLN A 59 10.48 0.08 -16.65
N TYR A 60 10.05 -1.04 -16.05
CA TYR A 60 10.95 -2.09 -15.61
C TYR A 60 10.31 -3.45 -15.84
N THR A 61 11.13 -4.40 -16.31
CA THR A 61 10.74 -5.80 -16.50
C THR A 61 11.39 -6.65 -15.42
N PHE A 62 10.58 -7.27 -14.59
CA PHE A 62 11.02 -8.14 -13.50
C PHE A 62 11.18 -9.58 -13.99
N GLU A 63 12.10 -10.32 -13.37
CA GLU A 63 12.27 -11.76 -13.60
C GLU A 63 10.97 -12.53 -13.31
N THR A 64 10.32 -12.17 -12.20
CA THR A 64 9.02 -12.69 -11.76
C THR A 64 7.97 -11.58 -11.71
N SER A 65 6.71 -11.91 -12.02
CA SER A 65 5.63 -10.92 -11.99
C SER A 65 5.45 -10.33 -10.60
N LEU A 66 5.26 -9.01 -10.52
CA LEU A 66 4.99 -8.34 -9.25
C LEU A 66 3.63 -8.69 -8.65
N VAL A 67 2.67 -9.09 -9.48
CA VAL A 67 1.30 -9.49 -9.10
C VAL A 67 1.04 -10.95 -9.46
N SER A 68 0.12 -11.57 -8.72
CA SER A 68 -0.32 -12.95 -8.90
C SER A 68 -1.85 -13.03 -8.83
N SER A 69 -2.45 -13.91 -9.64
CA SER A 69 -3.87 -14.26 -9.53
C SER A 69 -4.16 -15.21 -8.36
N GLN A 70 -3.14 -15.87 -7.82
CA GLN A 70 -3.29 -16.83 -6.72
C GLN A 70 -3.14 -16.16 -5.34
N GLU A 71 -2.33 -15.10 -5.25
CA GLU A 71 -1.93 -14.50 -3.99
C GLU A 71 -2.14 -12.99 -3.98
N TRP A 72 -2.49 -12.45 -2.81
CA TRP A 72 -2.57 -11.00 -2.60
C TRP A 72 -1.18 -10.37 -2.63
N ASN A 73 -1.02 -9.33 -3.43
CA ASN A 73 0.18 -8.53 -3.51
C ASN A 73 -0.13 -7.11 -3.03
N HIS A 74 0.71 -6.59 -2.16
CA HIS A 74 0.49 -5.33 -1.45
C HIS A 74 1.43 -4.27 -1.97
N PHE A 75 0.86 -3.12 -2.31
CA PHE A 75 1.60 -1.99 -2.86
C PHE A 75 1.21 -0.70 -2.15
N THR A 76 2.20 0.17 -2.06
CA THR A 76 2.03 1.56 -1.66
C THR A 76 2.42 2.43 -2.83
N ILE A 77 1.53 3.32 -3.24
CA ILE A 77 1.75 4.27 -4.33
C ILE A 77 1.63 5.66 -3.75
N GLU A 78 2.66 6.48 -3.96
CA GLU A 78 2.68 7.85 -3.48
C GLU A 78 3.17 8.81 -4.56
N LYS A 79 2.60 10.01 -4.57
CA LYS A 79 3.21 11.19 -5.14
C LYS A 79 3.49 12.15 -4.01
N SER A 80 4.72 12.64 -3.89
CA SER A 80 5.05 13.73 -2.97
C SER A 80 6.23 14.52 -3.53
N ASN A 81 6.20 15.85 -3.39
CA ASN A 81 7.28 16.74 -3.83
C ASN A 81 7.73 16.52 -5.28
N GLY A 82 6.77 16.26 -6.18
CA GLY A 82 7.04 15.97 -7.60
C GLY A 82 7.56 14.55 -7.87
N GLN A 83 7.72 13.70 -6.86
CA GLN A 83 8.19 12.34 -7.05
C GLN A 83 7.04 11.33 -6.93
N PHE A 84 6.81 10.56 -7.98
CA PHE A 84 6.01 9.34 -7.94
C PHE A 84 6.87 8.15 -7.51
N LYS A 85 6.36 7.36 -6.58
CA LYS A 85 6.98 6.10 -6.15
C LYS A 85 5.93 5.01 -6.04
N VAL A 86 6.35 3.82 -6.41
CA VAL A 86 5.59 2.60 -6.20
C VAL A 86 6.48 1.65 -5.40
N TRP A 87 5.95 1.17 -4.28
CA TRP A 87 6.60 0.24 -3.38
C TRP A 87 5.83 -1.08 -3.36
N LYS A 88 6.55 -2.21 -3.36
CA LYS A 88 5.99 -3.50 -2.98
C LYS A 88 6.13 -3.64 -1.46
N THR A 89 5.03 -3.42 -0.76
CA THR A 89 5.01 -3.20 0.70
C THR A 89 5.56 -4.40 1.47
N SER A 90 5.23 -5.62 1.05
CA SER A 90 5.72 -6.85 1.70
C SER A 90 7.23 -7.06 1.64
N GLN A 91 7.92 -6.36 0.75
CA GLN A 91 9.37 -6.46 0.56
C GLN A 91 10.11 -5.18 0.97
N ASN A 92 9.38 -4.15 1.41
CA ASN A 92 9.88 -2.79 1.58
C ASN A 92 10.77 -2.33 0.40
N LYS A 93 10.35 -2.68 -0.83
CA LYS A 93 11.15 -2.48 -2.05
C LYS A 93 10.47 -1.48 -2.97
N GLN A 94 11.18 -0.40 -3.30
CA GLN A 94 10.75 0.51 -4.36
C GLN A 94 10.88 -0.21 -5.70
N ILE A 95 9.78 -0.29 -6.45
CA ILE A 95 9.71 -1.01 -7.73
C ILE A 95 9.67 -0.08 -8.93
N LEU A 96 9.10 1.12 -8.79
CA LEU A 96 9.09 2.16 -9.82
C LEU A 96 9.25 3.53 -9.17
N SER A 97 9.94 4.44 -9.85
CA SER A 97 9.95 5.86 -9.49
C SER A 97 10.03 6.73 -10.73
N TYR A 98 9.39 7.89 -10.67
CA TYR A 98 9.43 8.91 -11.70
C TYR A 98 9.37 10.30 -11.05
N ASN A 99 10.10 11.26 -11.62
CA ASN A 99 10.08 12.64 -11.16
C ASN A 99 9.27 13.48 -12.16
N ASP A 100 8.12 14.00 -11.72
CA ASP A 100 7.29 14.95 -12.45
C ASP A 100 6.99 16.18 -11.57
N GLN A 101 7.61 17.30 -11.92
CA GLN A 101 7.40 18.59 -11.26
C GLN A 101 6.10 19.28 -11.70
N SER A 102 5.37 18.71 -12.67
CA SER A 102 4.07 19.26 -13.06
C SER A 102 3.02 19.09 -11.97
N TYR A 103 2.18 20.11 -11.85
CA TYR A 103 1.02 20.10 -10.97
C TYR A 103 -0.02 19.09 -11.44
N PHE A 104 -0.48 18.26 -10.52
CA PHE A 104 -1.40 17.15 -10.74
C PHE A 104 -2.17 16.81 -9.46
N ARG A 105 -3.40 17.31 -9.40
CA ARG A 105 -4.34 16.95 -8.36
C ARG A 105 -5.17 15.73 -8.77
N THR A 106 -4.87 14.58 -8.17
CA THR A 106 -5.69 13.38 -8.32
C THR A 106 -7.09 13.64 -7.74
N SER A 107 -8.13 13.42 -8.53
CA SER A 107 -9.54 13.44 -8.09
C SER A 107 -10.19 12.06 -8.13
N TYR A 108 -9.69 11.19 -9.01
CA TYR A 108 -10.22 9.84 -9.20
C TYR A 108 -9.09 8.82 -9.24
N LEU A 109 -9.36 7.65 -8.66
CA LEU A 109 -8.59 6.44 -8.88
C LEU A 109 -9.46 5.43 -9.62
N LEU A 110 -9.04 5.05 -10.82
CA LEU A 110 -9.68 3.99 -11.60
C LEU A 110 -8.79 2.77 -11.57
N VAL A 111 -9.35 1.62 -11.24
CA VAL A 111 -8.61 0.35 -11.19
C VAL A 111 -9.21 -0.65 -12.18
N SER A 112 -8.36 -1.40 -12.86
CA SER A 112 -8.80 -2.48 -13.72
C SER A 112 -7.75 -3.58 -13.84
N SER A 113 -8.20 -4.80 -14.13
CA SER A 113 -7.32 -5.93 -14.43
C SER A 113 -7.22 -6.12 -15.94
N ILE A 114 -6.06 -6.56 -16.43
CA ILE A 114 -5.84 -6.82 -17.86
C ILE A 114 -5.87 -8.34 -18.10
N GLY A 115 -6.65 -8.77 -19.09
CA GLY A 115 -6.74 -10.16 -19.55
C GLY A 115 -7.68 -11.06 -18.72
N SER A 116 -7.81 -10.84 -17.42
CA SER A 116 -8.73 -11.61 -16.56
C SER A 116 -9.31 -10.78 -15.40
N PRO A 117 -10.46 -11.18 -14.83
CA PRO A 117 -10.96 -10.57 -13.60
C PRO A 117 -9.93 -10.64 -12.48
N GLY A 118 -9.86 -9.58 -11.68
CA GLY A 118 -8.98 -9.50 -10.52
C GLY A 118 -9.69 -8.95 -9.30
N TYR A 119 -9.08 -9.14 -8.14
CA TYR A 119 -9.60 -8.68 -6.86
C TYR A 119 -8.75 -7.53 -6.34
N TRP A 120 -9.43 -6.54 -5.77
CA TRP A 120 -8.85 -5.28 -5.35
C TRP A 120 -9.33 -4.94 -3.94
N LYS A 121 -8.41 -4.43 -3.12
CA LYS A 121 -8.73 -3.82 -1.82
C LYS A 121 -7.94 -2.53 -1.69
N LEU A 122 -8.64 -1.43 -1.48
CA LEU A 122 -8.04 -0.13 -1.17
C LEU A 122 -8.07 0.04 0.34
N HIS A 123 -6.97 0.51 0.90
CA HIS A 123 -6.79 0.61 2.34
C HIS A 123 -6.36 2.01 2.72
N ASP A 124 -6.94 2.50 3.81
CA ASP A 124 -6.50 3.74 4.47
C ASP A 124 -5.44 3.45 5.55
N TYR A 125 -5.06 2.18 5.73
CA TYR A 125 -4.10 1.71 6.72
C TYR A 125 -2.84 1.13 6.08
N GLU A 126 -1.72 1.17 6.82
CA GLU A 126 -0.44 0.62 6.38
C GLU A 126 -0.43 -0.91 6.52
N PHE A 127 -0.20 -1.61 5.41
CA PHE A 127 -0.08 -3.06 5.43
C PHE A 127 1.34 -3.46 5.86
N MET A 128 1.49 -4.01 7.06
CA MET A 128 2.77 -4.57 7.48
C MET A 128 2.85 -6.05 7.09
N ALA A 129 3.86 -6.40 6.29
CA ALA A 129 4.20 -7.79 6.01
C ALA A 129 5.65 -8.03 6.39
N THR A 130 5.91 -9.16 7.03
CA THR A 130 7.27 -9.53 7.37
C THR A 130 7.47 -11.04 7.39
N ASN A 131 8.65 -11.47 6.97
CA ASN A 131 9.07 -12.88 6.96
C ASN A 131 10.17 -13.18 8.00
N LYS A 132 10.54 -12.20 8.81
CA LYS A 132 11.53 -12.37 9.88
C LYS A 132 10.83 -12.52 11.23
N THR A 133 11.45 -13.28 12.12
CA THR A 133 11.04 -13.33 13.53
C THR A 133 11.57 -12.08 14.23
N PHE A 134 10.69 -11.17 14.64
CA PHE A 134 11.09 -10.01 15.43
C PHE A 134 10.91 -10.31 16.91
N ARG A 135 11.94 -10.00 17.70
CA ARG A 135 11.79 -9.77 19.15
C ARG A 135 11.58 -8.27 19.46
N THR A 136 11.54 -7.43 18.43
CA THR A 136 11.39 -5.97 18.53
C THR A 136 10.01 -5.55 18.04
N LEU A 137 9.49 -4.42 18.55
CA LEU A 137 8.21 -3.84 18.12
C LEU A 137 8.11 -3.76 16.59
N LEU A 138 6.95 -4.15 16.06
CA LEU A 138 6.56 -3.98 14.66
C LEU A 138 5.64 -2.76 14.57
N GLY A 139 6.09 -1.72 13.87
CA GLY A 139 5.33 -0.48 13.67
C GLY A 139 5.81 0.68 14.56
N GLU A 140 5.17 1.83 14.39
CA GLU A 140 5.39 3.02 15.22
C GLU A 140 4.50 3.03 16.47
N ASP A 141 4.93 3.76 17.50
CA ASP A 141 4.11 3.99 18.70
C ASP A 141 2.82 4.75 18.33
N MET A 142 1.67 4.10 18.54
CA MET A 142 0.38 4.75 18.34
C MET A 142 -0.03 5.50 19.61
N LYS A 143 -0.16 6.83 19.51
CA LYS A 143 -0.73 7.64 20.60
C LYS A 143 -2.25 7.56 20.57
N ILE A 144 -2.82 6.83 21.51
CA ILE A 144 -4.26 6.75 21.71
C ILE A 144 -4.68 7.84 22.70
N SER A 145 -5.39 8.86 22.22
CA SER A 145 -5.94 9.95 23.05
C SER A 145 -7.42 9.77 23.42
N ASP A 146 -8.10 8.83 22.78
CA ASP A 146 -9.54 8.59 22.94
C ASP A 146 -9.79 7.44 23.94
N PRO A 147 -10.57 7.68 25.03
CA PRO A 147 -10.92 6.64 25.99
C PRO A 147 -11.80 5.51 25.41
N TYR A 148 -12.37 5.67 24.22
CA TYR A 148 -13.21 4.68 23.53
C TYR A 148 -12.53 4.03 22.32
N PHE A 149 -11.20 4.13 22.23
CA PHE A 149 -10.44 3.56 21.12
C PHE A 149 -10.67 2.05 20.98
N CYS A 150 -11.12 1.65 19.80
CA CYS A 150 -11.29 0.26 19.41
C CYS A 150 -10.33 -0.06 18.26
N MET A 151 -9.57 -1.14 18.39
CA MET A 151 -8.68 -1.62 17.32
C MET A 151 -9.04 -3.05 16.94
N ALA A 152 -9.16 -3.29 15.64
CA ALA A 152 -9.28 -4.63 15.07
C ALA A 152 -8.03 -4.90 14.23
N ILE A 153 -7.33 -6.00 14.54
CA ILE A 153 -6.14 -6.42 13.81
C ILE A 153 -6.45 -7.74 13.09
N PHE A 154 -6.23 -7.74 11.78
CA PHE A 154 -6.31 -8.96 10.97
C PHE A 154 -4.89 -9.43 10.65
N VAL A 155 -4.50 -10.58 11.20
CA VAL A 155 -3.16 -11.14 11.02
C VAL A 155 -3.25 -12.45 10.25
N ALA A 156 -2.55 -12.52 9.12
CA ALA A 156 -2.25 -13.78 8.45
C ALA A 156 -0.86 -14.24 8.89
N MET A 157 -0.77 -15.45 9.44
CA MET A 157 0.48 -15.99 10.01
C MET A 157 0.67 -17.45 9.58
N CYS A 158 1.93 -17.91 9.54
CA CYS A 158 2.24 -19.30 9.25
C CYS A 158 1.74 -20.25 10.35
N GLN A 159 1.55 -21.54 10.05
CA GLN A 159 1.01 -22.51 11.01
C GLN A 159 1.84 -22.67 12.29
N GLN A 160 3.15 -22.41 12.22
CA GLN A 160 4.08 -22.50 13.35
C GLN A 160 4.47 -21.14 13.92
N CYS A 161 3.83 -20.06 13.46
CA CYS A 161 4.08 -18.72 13.92
C CYS A 161 3.27 -18.45 15.19
N THR A 162 3.86 -17.72 16.13
CA THR A 162 3.17 -17.20 17.31
C THR A 162 3.17 -15.68 17.21
N LEU A 163 2.00 -15.06 17.36
CA LEU A 163 1.88 -13.62 17.52
C LEU A 163 1.77 -13.30 19.00
N ARG A 164 2.59 -12.35 19.46
CA ARG A 164 2.48 -11.79 20.80
C ARG A 164 2.07 -10.33 20.69
N PHE A 165 0.99 -9.97 21.37
CA PHE A 165 0.44 -8.62 21.36
C PHE A 165 0.57 -8.02 22.76
N GLU A 166 1.34 -6.94 22.86
CA GLU A 166 1.62 -6.25 24.13
C GLU A 166 1.04 -4.83 24.08
N VAL A 167 0.09 -4.53 24.97
CA VAL A 167 -0.44 -3.17 25.14
C VAL A 167 0.33 -2.49 26.25
N LEU A 168 1.04 -1.41 25.91
CA LEU A 168 1.85 -0.64 26.85
C LEU A 168 1.22 0.73 27.09
N TYR A 169 1.19 1.19 28.35
CA TYR A 169 0.86 2.58 28.69
C TYR A 169 2.01 3.26 29.41
N LYS A 170 2.17 4.55 29.11
CA LYS A 170 3.19 5.38 29.74
C LYS A 170 2.65 5.98 31.03
N THR A 171 3.29 5.68 32.15
CA THR A 171 2.94 6.30 33.43
C THR A 171 3.57 7.69 33.54
N SER A 172 2.76 8.68 33.91
CA SER A 172 3.14 10.10 34.00
C SER A 172 4.24 10.39 35.04
N SER A 173 4.45 9.50 36.02
CA SER A 173 5.39 9.72 37.12
C SER A 173 6.83 9.27 36.85
N THR A 174 7.09 8.42 35.85
CA THR A 174 8.44 7.88 35.60
C THR A 174 8.84 7.80 34.13
N GLY A 175 7.91 8.05 33.20
CA GLY A 175 8.13 7.85 31.77
C GLY A 175 8.32 6.38 31.37
N ARG A 176 8.27 5.44 32.32
CA ARG A 176 8.36 4.01 32.07
C ARG A 176 7.06 3.48 31.47
N LEU A 177 7.21 2.62 30.46
CA LEU A 177 6.13 1.82 29.90
C LEU A 177 5.77 0.71 30.89
N LYS A 178 4.48 0.56 31.17
CA LYS A 178 3.94 -0.60 31.90
C LYS A 178 3.05 -1.40 30.95
N MET A 179 3.12 -2.71 31.06
CA MET A 179 2.27 -3.63 30.30
C MET A 179 0.88 -3.70 30.92
N LEU A 180 -0.14 -3.42 30.12
CA LEU A 180 -1.56 -3.57 30.47
C LEU A 180 -2.05 -4.98 30.14
N GLU A 181 -1.66 -5.47 28.97
CA GLU A 181 -2.15 -6.72 28.42
C GLU A 181 -1.05 -7.39 27.61
N ASP A 182 -0.95 -8.71 27.75
CA ASP A 182 -0.05 -9.57 27.00
C ASP A 182 -0.87 -10.77 26.51
N THR A 183 -1.11 -10.82 25.20
CA THR A 183 -1.89 -11.89 24.59
C THR A 183 -1.03 -12.64 23.58
N GLU A 184 -0.90 -13.94 23.82
CA GLU A 184 -0.31 -14.87 22.86
C GLU A 184 -1.42 -15.46 21.97
N ILE A 185 -1.32 -15.22 20.66
CA ILE A 185 -2.27 -15.72 19.67
C ILE A 185 -1.56 -16.77 18.82
N LYS A 186 -2.10 -18.00 18.87
CA LYS A 186 -1.71 -19.09 17.98
C LYS A 186 -2.71 -19.21 16.83
N PRO A 187 -2.27 -19.57 15.62
CA PRO A 187 -3.17 -19.78 14.50
C PRO A 187 -4.16 -20.91 14.85
N LYS A 188 -5.46 -20.59 14.80
CA LYS A 188 -6.50 -21.63 14.84
C LYS A 188 -6.42 -22.41 13.54
N LYS A 189 -6.41 -23.75 13.61
CA LYS A 189 -6.56 -24.61 12.43
C LYS A 189 -7.88 -24.22 11.75
N VAL A 190 -7.80 -23.50 10.64
CA VAL A 190 -8.93 -23.34 9.74
C VAL A 190 -9.03 -24.66 8.99
N CYS A 191 -10.10 -25.42 9.25
CA CYS A 191 -10.39 -26.62 8.46
C CYS A 191 -10.48 -26.21 6.98
N LYS A 192 -9.79 -26.97 6.14
CA LYS A 192 -9.74 -26.78 4.68
C LYS A 192 -11.12 -26.92 4.04
#